data_AF-A0A2G5TFX2-F1
#
_entry.id   AF-A0A2G5TFX2-F1
#
_cell.length_a   1.000
_cell.length_b   1.000
_cell.length_c   1.000
_cell.angle_alpha   90.00
_cell.angle_beta   90.00
_cell.angle_gamma   90.00
#
_symmetry.space_group_name_H-M   'P 1'
#
loop_
_entity.id
_entity.type
_entity.pdbx_description
1 polymer ?
#
loop_
_entity_poly.entity_id
_entity_poly.type
_entity_poly.pdbx_seq_one_letter_code
_entity_poly.pdbx_strand_id
1 'polypeptide(L)'
;MGPIFPQSWSFNALIVYDIRFSDNNFRKIFAVSTFPFFRLITTRNSNTETVLKMKKNMLRSSLTEFPEFPEIKRRLSEQMLLNPFNKVIKYTSTPAMTPLIMPHGTVTSGKPSENLRFSDGAVSELLGPFHILMKLTLLDCSARTTKCVPRLIAVLIIIALSIRVGFLMIQSTGNVLSFAWAESNFFSFPAIFIQFCGISIFQWTRHRFIETFSEKLSLIRTLRLETNPGLDNYQKVHALALILSIPWLVATTSWSLFNFFNGTIFYGGAETNIIFTSLMVGSNFYIWFISSISLAFYFLVFSALNREVVYFNEELDKAKKEKILKNPGVLEKFDIRQFEILNLIMSVNHSLSFFGGLVPLFLFYGIINGIYLTSFIENIPFIYFAILMFNLAAILVYNLILLIPTCALQEHLNATNKILVNNDELGSSKDQKVYQTYRIMVDRIQKIDTHIHVVGAFPVIKPVLAAAMFFIPNIGFILVMIKKVIVANGGVV
;
A
#
# COMPACT_ATOMS: atom_id res chain seq x y z
N MET A 1 22.09 45.49 32.59
CA MET A 1 22.39 45.53 31.15
C MET A 1 23.57 44.62 30.87
N GLY A 2 23.32 43.51 30.16
CA GLY A 2 24.29 42.50 29.76
C GLY A 2 23.56 41.44 28.93
N PRO A 3 24.13 40.92 27.84
CA PRO A 3 23.42 40.01 26.94
C PRO A 3 23.53 38.56 27.43
N ILE A 4 22.43 37.82 27.35
CA ILE A 4 22.36 36.38 27.58
C ILE A 4 21.93 35.70 26.27
N PHE A 5 22.84 34.91 25.70
CA PHE A 5 22.57 33.90 24.66
C PHE A 5 21.85 32.68 25.26
N PRO A 6 21.09 31.93 24.44
CA PRO A 6 21.44 30.52 24.22
C PRO A 6 21.37 30.17 22.72
N GLN A 7 22.48 29.75 22.08
CA GLN A 7 22.94 28.36 21.89
C GLN A 7 21.88 27.32 21.45
N SER A 8 22.16 26.72 20.28
CA SER A 8 21.77 25.40 19.73
C SER A 8 20.78 25.37 18.55
N TRP A 9 20.99 24.65 17.43
CA TRP A 9 22.10 23.79 16.95
C TRP A 9 22.17 23.84 15.41
N SER A 10 23.40 23.75 14.92
CA SER A 10 23.83 23.66 13.52
C SER A 10 23.33 22.39 12.83
N PHE A 11 22.76 22.57 11.63
CA PHE A 11 22.61 21.53 10.61
C PHE A 11 23.98 20.97 10.23
N ASN A 12 24.19 19.67 10.41
CA ASN A 12 25.19 18.93 9.64
C ASN A 12 24.55 17.62 9.14
N ALA A 13 24.59 17.49 7.82
CA ALA A 13 24.20 16.32 7.06
C ALA A 13 25.16 15.15 7.29
N LEU A 14 24.73 13.96 6.87
CA LEU A 14 25.41 12.67 6.85
C LEU A 14 25.38 11.88 8.18
N ILE A 15 24.42 10.94 8.28
CA ILE A 15 24.65 9.70 9.01
C ILE A 15 24.32 8.53 8.10
N VAL A 16 25.39 7.88 7.64
CA VAL A 16 25.40 6.49 7.17
C VAL A 16 25.15 5.63 8.40
N TYR A 17 24.03 4.90 8.44
CA TYR A 17 23.81 3.86 9.43
C TYR A 17 23.99 2.49 8.76
N ASP A 18 25.20 1.96 8.91
CA ASP A 18 25.44 0.52 8.92
C ASP A 18 24.82 -0.03 10.20
N ILE A 19 23.78 -0.86 10.09
CA ILE A 19 23.17 -1.50 11.25
C ILE A 19 22.87 -2.96 10.95
N ARG A 20 23.63 -3.84 11.62
CA ARG A 20 23.23 -5.22 11.91
C ARG A 20 22.11 -5.18 12.96
N PHE A 21 20.93 -5.71 12.63
CA PHE A 21 19.79 -5.73 13.55
C PHE A 21 19.42 -7.16 13.95
N SER A 22 19.38 -7.38 15.27
CA SER A 22 18.75 -8.49 16.00
C SER A 22 17.43 -7.99 16.60
N ASP A 23 16.47 -8.91 16.78
CA ASP A 23 15.02 -8.75 17.00
C ASP A 23 14.51 -7.72 18.02
N ASN A 24 15.34 -7.19 18.92
CA ASN A 24 14.85 -6.36 20.05
C ASN A 24 14.54 -4.89 19.71
N ASN A 25 14.81 -4.40 18.50
CA ASN A 25 14.62 -2.97 18.16
C ASN A 25 13.28 -2.64 17.48
N PHE A 26 12.45 -3.61 17.11
CA PHE A 26 11.12 -3.35 16.54
C PHE A 26 10.19 -2.64 17.54
N ARG A 27 10.37 -2.89 18.85
CA ARG A 27 9.67 -2.18 19.93
C ARG A 27 10.12 -0.72 20.10
N LYS A 28 11.33 -0.34 19.70
CA LYS A 28 11.86 1.03 19.87
C LYS A 28 11.43 1.97 18.74
N ILE A 29 11.20 1.47 17.52
CA ILE A 29 10.69 2.29 16.41
C ILE A 29 9.22 2.67 16.65
N PHE A 30 8.43 1.78 17.25
CA PHE A 30 7.04 2.09 17.66
C PHE A 30 6.96 3.11 18.80
N ALA A 31 7.97 3.16 19.68
CA ALA A 31 7.98 4.04 20.85
C ALA A 31 8.29 5.52 20.56
N VAL A 32 8.78 5.86 19.35
CA VAL A 32 9.15 7.25 18.98
C VAL A 32 8.06 7.94 18.15
N SER A 33 7.08 7.19 17.63
CA SER A 33 6.01 7.72 16.77
C SER A 33 4.58 7.56 17.33
N THR A 34 4.41 7.01 18.54
CA THR A 34 3.08 6.85 19.16
C THR A 34 3.01 7.36 20.61
N PHE A 35 2.28 8.48 20.79
CA PHE A 35 1.62 9.00 22.01
C PHE A 35 2.41 9.37 23.29
N PRO A 36 2.14 10.55 23.91
CA PRO A 36 2.57 10.92 25.25
C PRO A 36 1.47 10.72 26.33
N PHE A 37 0.64 9.67 26.26
CA PHE A 37 -0.53 9.54 27.17
C PHE A 37 -0.55 8.29 28.08
N PHE A 38 0.42 7.37 27.98
CA PHE A 38 0.40 6.11 28.74
C PHE A 38 1.54 5.93 29.74
N ARG A 39 2.06 7.02 30.33
CA ARG A 39 3.10 6.96 31.36
C ARG A 39 2.73 7.73 32.63
N LEU A 40 1.57 7.43 33.17
CA LEU A 40 1.27 7.63 34.59
C LEU A 40 0.77 6.28 35.11
N ILE A 41 1.29 5.87 36.28
CA ILE A 41 1.21 4.54 36.90
C ILE A 41 2.42 3.67 36.58
N THR A 42 3.54 3.96 37.26
CA THR A 42 4.29 2.97 38.06
C THR A 42 5.43 3.70 38.77
N THR A 43 5.28 3.85 40.09
CA THR A 43 6.31 4.32 41.03
C THR A 43 7.44 3.30 41.18
N ARG A 44 8.68 3.82 41.34
CA ARG A 44 9.69 3.48 42.39
C ARG A 44 11.10 3.03 41.92
N ASN A 45 12.08 3.83 42.38
CA ASN A 45 13.44 3.59 42.92
C ASN A 45 14.70 3.19 42.09
N SER A 46 15.63 4.15 42.12
CA SER A 46 17.04 4.12 42.61
C SER A 46 18.18 3.46 41.82
N ASN A 47 19.25 4.26 41.70
CA ASN A 47 20.68 3.93 41.51
C ASN A 47 21.19 3.68 40.09
N THR A 48 21.84 4.69 39.48
CA THR A 48 23.05 4.50 38.64
C THR A 48 23.77 5.82 38.37
N GLU A 49 24.48 6.33 39.37
CA GLU A 49 25.34 7.53 39.26
C GLU A 49 26.82 7.18 38.97
N THR A 50 27.12 5.92 38.63
CA THR A 50 28.50 5.40 38.56
C THR A 50 29.04 5.12 37.16
N VAL A 51 28.28 5.38 36.09
CA VAL A 51 28.71 5.05 34.70
C VAL A 51 29.26 6.27 33.95
N LEU A 52 29.11 7.49 34.47
CA LEU A 52 29.49 8.73 33.76
C LEU A 52 30.97 9.15 33.89
N LYS A 53 31.81 8.38 34.59
CA LYS A 53 33.22 8.77 34.86
C LYS A 53 34.29 8.09 33.98
N MET A 54 33.93 7.14 33.11
CA MET A 54 34.93 6.35 32.35
C MET A 54 35.09 6.72 30.86
N LYS A 55 34.26 7.60 30.28
CA LYS A 55 34.34 7.92 28.84
C LYS A 55 35.10 9.20 28.47
N LYS A 56 35.64 9.92 29.46
CA LYS A 56 36.28 11.24 29.25
C LYS A 56 37.80 11.18 28.97
N ASN A 57 38.41 10.00 28.99
CA ASN A 57 39.87 9.83 28.88
C ASN A 57 40.38 9.14 27.59
N MET A 58 39.54 8.97 26.55
CA MET A 58 39.99 8.41 25.25
C MET A 58 39.79 9.37 24.07
N LEU A 59 39.81 10.69 24.33
CA LEU A 59 39.58 11.72 23.30
C LEU A 59 40.78 12.67 23.14
N ARG A 60 42.00 12.20 23.45
CA ARG A 60 43.20 13.05 23.43
C ARG A 60 44.48 12.31 23.01
N SER A 61 44.45 11.55 21.93
CA SER A 61 45.68 11.21 21.20
C SER A 61 45.36 10.68 19.79
N SER A 62 45.46 11.56 18.80
CA SER A 62 45.82 11.28 17.39
C SER A 62 45.10 12.29 16.48
N LEU A 63 45.60 13.53 16.51
CA LEU A 63 45.18 14.62 15.64
C LEU A 63 46.43 15.08 14.89
N THR A 64 46.95 14.24 13.99
CA THR A 64 47.99 14.58 13.01
C THR A 64 48.06 13.46 11.98
N GLU A 65 47.45 13.68 10.81
CA GLU A 65 47.88 13.25 9.47
C GLU A 65 46.70 13.47 8.50
N PHE A 66 46.82 14.49 7.65
CA PHE A 66 45.98 14.69 6.47
C PHE A 66 46.59 13.91 5.30
N PRO A 67 45.83 13.05 4.62
CA PRO A 67 46.03 12.78 3.20
C PRO A 67 44.93 13.47 2.38
N GLU A 68 45.33 13.88 1.18
CA GLU A 68 44.58 14.65 0.18
C GLU A 68 43.16 14.12 -0.11
N PHE A 69 42.23 15.05 -0.32
CA PHE A 69 40.87 14.77 -0.77
C PHE A 69 40.87 14.13 -2.17
N PRO A 70 40.26 12.95 -2.37
CA PRO A 70 39.76 12.60 -3.69
C PRO A 70 38.44 13.34 -3.94
N GLU A 71 38.37 14.07 -5.07
CA GLU A 71 37.13 14.64 -5.59
C GLU A 71 36.04 13.57 -5.72
N ILE A 72 35.10 13.54 -4.77
CA ILE A 72 33.92 12.67 -4.86
C ILE A 72 32.82 13.43 -5.62
N LYS A 73 32.88 13.37 -6.95
CA LYS A 73 31.69 13.46 -7.82
C LYS A 73 30.85 12.17 -7.65
N ARG A 74 30.25 11.92 -6.48
CA ARG A 74 29.28 10.82 -6.33
C ARG A 74 27.92 11.29 -6.82
N ARG A 75 27.49 10.80 -7.98
CA ARG A 75 26.09 10.82 -8.39
C ARG A 75 25.27 10.06 -7.33
N LEU A 76 24.21 10.68 -6.83
CA LEU A 76 23.18 10.02 -6.03
C LEU A 76 22.69 8.78 -6.81
N SER A 77 22.96 7.57 -6.32
CA SER A 77 22.56 6.35 -7.04
C SER A 77 21.14 5.95 -6.65
N GLU A 78 20.34 5.53 -7.63
CA GLU A 78 18.93 5.08 -7.46
C GLU A 78 18.78 4.01 -6.36
N GLN A 79 19.82 3.21 -6.13
CA GLN A 79 19.85 2.24 -5.04
C GLN A 79 19.74 2.90 -3.66
N MET A 80 20.36 4.06 -3.42
CA MET A 80 20.30 4.70 -2.10
C MET A 80 18.91 5.25 -1.75
N LEU A 81 18.11 5.63 -2.74
CA LEU A 81 16.73 6.09 -2.55
C LEU A 81 15.74 4.94 -2.30
N LEU A 82 15.93 3.80 -2.98
CA LEU A 82 14.97 2.70 -2.97
C LEU A 82 15.30 1.58 -1.97
N ASN A 83 16.53 1.49 -1.46
CA ASN A 83 16.94 0.44 -0.52
C ASN A 83 16.08 0.36 0.77
N PRO A 84 15.71 1.50 1.40
CA PRO A 84 14.86 1.47 2.58
C PRO A 84 13.48 0.85 2.27
N PHE A 85 12.91 1.17 1.12
CA PHE A 85 11.61 0.65 0.67
C PHE A 85 11.68 -0.82 0.26
N ASN A 86 12.75 -1.24 -0.43
CA ASN A 86 12.97 -2.65 -0.77
C ASN A 86 13.16 -3.53 0.48
N LYS A 87 13.78 -2.99 1.54
CA LYS A 87 13.83 -3.68 2.84
C LYS A 87 12.44 -3.85 3.43
N VAL A 88 11.61 -2.80 3.45
CA VAL A 88 10.22 -2.88 3.92
C VAL A 88 9.40 -3.89 3.12
N ILE A 89 9.51 -3.88 1.79
CA ILE A 89 8.85 -4.85 0.89
C ILE A 89 9.24 -6.30 1.22
N LYS A 90 10.52 -6.54 1.53
CA LYS A 90 11.04 -7.86 1.91
C LYS A 90 10.51 -8.34 3.28
N TYR A 91 10.18 -7.43 4.19
CA TYR A 91 9.58 -7.77 5.49
C TYR A 91 8.08 -8.02 5.42
N THR A 92 7.41 -7.57 4.36
CA THR A 92 5.97 -7.78 4.14
C THR A 92 5.65 -8.87 3.13
N SER A 93 6.66 -9.50 2.52
CA SER A 93 6.46 -10.45 1.44
C SER A 93 6.75 -11.90 1.84
N THR A 94 5.83 -12.79 1.46
CA THR A 94 5.99 -14.24 1.54
C THR A 94 6.93 -14.74 0.42
N PRO A 95 7.79 -15.74 0.67
CA PRO A 95 8.67 -16.30 -0.35
C PRO A 95 7.87 -16.93 -1.50
N ALA A 96 8.26 -16.68 -2.76
CA ALA A 96 7.57 -17.20 -3.93
C ALA A 96 7.80 -18.72 -4.12
N MET A 97 6.78 -19.46 -4.55
CA MET A 97 6.90 -20.86 -4.96
C MET A 97 7.50 -20.97 -6.38
N THR A 98 8.20 -22.07 -6.64
CA THR A 98 8.72 -22.36 -7.98
C THR A 98 7.57 -22.83 -8.90
N PRO A 99 7.30 -22.17 -10.04
CA PRO A 99 6.21 -22.60 -10.94
C PRO A 99 6.39 -24.05 -11.42
N LEU A 100 5.31 -24.82 -11.49
CA LEU A 100 5.32 -26.18 -12.05
C LEU A 100 5.33 -26.12 -13.57
N ILE A 101 4.70 -25.08 -14.14
CA ILE A 101 4.73 -24.80 -15.57
C ILE A 101 5.60 -23.55 -15.78
N MET A 102 6.79 -23.77 -16.33
CA MET A 102 7.59 -22.66 -16.85
C MET A 102 6.86 -22.10 -18.08
N PRO A 103 6.66 -20.77 -18.19
CA PRO A 103 6.26 -20.19 -19.46
C PRO A 103 7.28 -20.64 -20.50
N HIS A 104 6.82 -21.22 -21.61
CA HIS A 104 7.69 -21.79 -22.64
C HIS A 104 8.77 -20.77 -23.06
N GLY A 105 9.95 -20.92 -22.47
CA GLY A 105 11.20 -20.38 -22.98
C GLY A 105 11.73 -21.37 -24.00
N THR A 106 11.24 -21.30 -25.23
CA THR A 106 12.08 -21.71 -26.35
C THR A 106 13.23 -20.70 -26.42
N VAL A 107 14.39 -21.11 -25.92
CA VAL A 107 15.67 -20.68 -26.47
C VAL A 107 15.81 -21.35 -27.84
N THR A 108 15.00 -20.89 -28.79
CA THR A 108 15.29 -20.97 -30.22
C THR A 108 15.06 -19.57 -30.75
N SER A 109 15.91 -19.14 -31.67
CA SER A 109 16.00 -17.77 -32.18
C SER A 109 14.71 -17.31 -32.89
N GLY A 110 13.67 -16.99 -32.13
CA GLY A 110 12.40 -16.44 -32.59
C GLY A 110 12.39 -14.92 -32.45
N LYS A 111 11.90 -14.23 -33.48
CA LYS A 111 11.89 -12.77 -33.57
C LYS A 111 11.22 -12.12 -32.34
N PRO A 112 11.83 -11.07 -31.74
CA PRO A 112 11.32 -10.40 -30.53
C PRO A 112 9.95 -9.69 -30.70
N SER A 113 9.36 -9.70 -31.91
CA SER A 113 8.11 -9.01 -32.24
C SER A 113 6.84 -9.78 -31.89
N GLU A 114 6.86 -11.13 -31.82
CA GLU A 114 5.64 -11.93 -31.59
C GLU A 114 5.27 -12.05 -30.10
N ASN A 115 6.23 -12.38 -29.25
CA ASN A 115 6.01 -12.44 -27.80
C ASN A 115 5.60 -11.07 -27.22
N LEU A 116 6.07 -9.98 -27.82
CA LEU A 116 5.70 -8.62 -27.43
C LEU A 116 4.24 -8.31 -27.79
N ARG A 117 3.76 -8.73 -28.96
CA ARG A 117 2.37 -8.52 -29.38
C ARG A 117 1.36 -9.32 -28.55
N PHE A 118 1.72 -10.54 -28.16
CA PHE A 118 0.88 -11.37 -27.30
C PHE A 118 0.74 -10.77 -25.88
N SER A 119 1.86 -10.35 -25.28
CA SER A 119 1.87 -9.71 -23.96
C SER A 119 1.08 -8.39 -23.97
N ASP A 120 1.27 -7.55 -24.98
CA ASP A 120 0.59 -6.25 -25.09
C ASP A 120 -0.94 -6.42 -25.29
N GLY A 121 -1.36 -7.45 -26.04
CA GLY A 121 -2.76 -7.81 -26.20
C GLY A 121 -3.43 -8.23 -24.89
N ALA A 122 -2.80 -9.12 -24.13
CA ALA A 122 -3.32 -9.61 -22.84
C ALA A 122 -3.34 -8.50 -21.76
N VAL A 123 -2.34 -7.60 -21.77
CA VAL A 123 -2.30 -6.45 -20.88
C VAL A 123 -3.41 -5.44 -21.22
N SER A 124 -3.63 -5.17 -22.51
CA SER A 124 -4.68 -4.28 -22.98
C SER A 124 -6.09 -4.82 -22.65
N GLU A 125 -6.30 -6.13 -22.75
CA GLU A 125 -7.58 -6.75 -22.39
C GLU A 125 -7.90 -6.60 -20.88
N LEU A 126 -6.89 -6.76 -20.01
CA LEU A 126 -7.05 -6.65 -18.56
C LEU A 126 -7.23 -5.19 -18.10
N LEU A 127 -6.37 -4.28 -18.58
CA LEU A 127 -6.33 -2.89 -18.11
C LEU A 127 -7.24 -1.94 -18.90
N GLY A 128 -7.57 -2.27 -20.14
CA GLY A 128 -8.37 -1.45 -21.04
C GLY A 128 -7.85 0.00 -21.10
N PRO A 129 -8.70 1.01 -20.82
CA PRO A 129 -8.30 2.42 -20.90
C PRO A 129 -7.17 2.78 -19.93
N PHE A 130 -7.05 2.06 -18.80
CA PHE A 130 -6.03 2.33 -17.79
C PHE A 130 -4.62 2.03 -18.29
N HIS A 131 -4.45 1.20 -19.33
CA HIS A 131 -3.14 1.00 -19.96
C HIS A 131 -2.62 2.29 -20.61
N ILE A 132 -3.51 3.05 -21.26
CA ILE A 132 -3.16 4.33 -21.88
C ILE A 132 -2.98 5.40 -20.80
N LEU A 133 -3.89 5.47 -19.83
CA LEU A 133 -3.81 6.43 -18.72
C LEU A 133 -2.53 6.24 -17.90
N MET A 134 -2.07 4.99 -17.73
CA MET A 134 -0.81 4.70 -17.05
C MET A 134 0.38 5.37 -17.73
N LYS A 135 0.46 5.34 -19.06
CA LYS A 135 1.54 6.00 -19.82
C LYS A 135 1.56 7.51 -19.62
N LEU A 136 0.39 8.11 -19.40
CA LEU A 136 0.25 9.55 -19.13
C LEU A 136 0.67 9.96 -17.70
N THR A 137 0.87 9.01 -16.79
CA THR A 137 1.34 9.33 -15.43
C THR A 137 2.77 9.85 -15.40
N LEU A 138 3.55 9.63 -16.47
CA LEU A 138 5.00 9.88 -16.53
C LEU A 138 5.82 9.04 -15.53
N LEU A 139 5.19 8.06 -14.87
CA LEU A 139 5.81 7.10 -13.97
C LEU A 139 6.07 5.74 -14.65
N ASP A 140 5.61 5.57 -15.88
CA ASP A 140 5.76 4.32 -16.64
C ASP A 140 7.22 4.08 -17.07
N CYS A 141 7.81 3.04 -16.50
CA CYS A 141 9.17 2.58 -16.80
C CYS A 141 9.22 1.27 -17.61
N SER A 142 8.12 0.86 -18.25
CA SER A 142 8.02 -0.39 -19.03
C SER A 142 8.88 -0.39 -20.31
N ALA A 143 9.16 0.80 -20.87
CA ALA A 143 9.89 0.96 -22.12
C ALA A 143 11.30 0.37 -22.06
N ARG A 144 11.63 -0.50 -23.01
CA ARG A 144 12.92 -1.17 -23.18
C ARG A 144 14.02 -0.26 -23.75
N THR A 145 13.83 1.05 -23.70
CA THR A 145 14.79 1.99 -24.26
C THR A 145 16.00 2.07 -23.33
N THR A 146 17.21 1.98 -23.90
CA THR A 146 18.49 2.21 -23.22
C THR A 146 18.66 3.63 -22.68
N LYS A 147 17.64 4.48 -22.81
CA LYS A 147 17.65 5.88 -22.40
C LYS A 147 17.17 5.99 -20.95
N CYS A 148 18.03 6.51 -20.09
CA CYS A 148 17.78 6.77 -18.67
C CYS A 148 16.64 7.81 -18.41
N VAL A 149 16.09 8.43 -19.46
CA VAL A 149 15.21 9.60 -19.37
C VAL A 149 13.86 9.31 -18.71
N PRO A 150 13.08 8.27 -19.08
CA PRO A 150 11.79 8.01 -18.42
C PRO A 150 11.95 7.66 -16.93
N ARG A 151 13.01 6.93 -16.58
CA ARG A 151 13.34 6.61 -15.18
C ARG A 151 13.72 7.87 -14.39
N LEU A 152 14.54 8.74 -14.99
CA LEU A 152 14.91 10.02 -14.38
C LEU A 152 13.66 10.88 -14.13
N ILE A 153 12.75 10.98 -15.11
CA ILE A 153 11.48 11.71 -14.97
C ILE A 153 10.64 11.12 -13.83
N ALA A 154 10.48 9.79 -13.79
CA ALA A 154 9.73 9.13 -12.72
C ALA A 154 10.34 9.39 -11.33
N VAL A 155 11.67 9.34 -11.20
CA VAL A 155 12.38 9.67 -9.96
C VAL A 155 12.17 11.14 -9.57
N LEU A 156 12.24 12.06 -10.52
CA LEU A 156 11.97 13.48 -10.27
C LEU A 156 10.54 13.72 -9.80
N ILE A 157 9.56 13.01 -10.36
CA ILE A 157 8.16 13.08 -9.92
C ILE A 157 8.02 12.55 -8.49
N ILE A 158 8.63 11.40 -8.17
CA ILE A 158 8.61 10.87 -6.80
C ILE A 158 9.25 11.85 -5.81
N ILE A 159 10.35 12.49 -6.19
CA ILE A 159 10.98 13.55 -5.38
C ILE A 159 10.02 14.73 -5.21
N ALA A 160 9.35 15.18 -6.28
CA ALA A 160 8.37 16.26 -6.20
C ALA A 160 7.18 15.91 -5.28
N LEU A 161 6.67 14.67 -5.34
CA LEU A 161 5.65 14.18 -4.41
C LEU A 161 6.17 14.16 -2.97
N SER A 162 7.43 13.79 -2.76
CA SER A 162 8.09 13.80 -1.44
C SER A 162 8.22 15.22 -0.88
N ILE A 163 8.66 16.17 -1.73
CA ILE A 163 8.77 17.59 -1.39
C ILE A 163 7.39 18.14 -1.01
N ARG A 164 6.34 17.79 -1.77
CA ARG A 164 4.97 18.18 -1.44
C ARG A 164 4.56 17.69 -0.06
N VAL A 165 4.79 16.42 0.26
CA VAL A 165 4.46 15.86 1.58
C VAL A 165 5.19 16.63 2.67
N GLY A 166 6.49 16.88 2.49
CA GLY A 166 7.29 17.69 3.41
C GLY A 166 6.74 19.11 3.56
N PHE A 167 6.33 19.75 2.46
CA PHE A 167 5.73 21.08 2.46
C PHE A 167 4.41 21.11 3.25
N LEU A 168 3.51 20.16 3.01
CA LEU A 168 2.26 20.02 3.77
C LEU A 168 2.51 19.83 5.27
N MET A 169 3.50 19.01 5.62
CA MET A 169 3.88 18.78 7.01
C MET A 169 4.50 20.02 7.67
N ILE A 170 5.30 20.82 6.95
CA ILE A 170 5.87 22.06 7.47
C ILE A 170 4.79 23.12 7.67
N GLN A 171 3.79 23.16 6.79
CA GLN A 171 2.65 24.07 6.88
C GLN A 171 1.60 23.61 7.89
N SER A 172 1.75 22.42 8.48
CA SER A 172 0.89 21.96 9.56
C SER A 172 1.09 22.85 10.79
N THR A 173 0.01 23.46 11.24
CA THR A 173 0.02 24.45 12.34
C THR A 173 -1.09 24.12 13.34
N GLY A 174 -0.98 24.66 14.55
CA GLY A 174 -1.98 24.52 15.61
C GLY A 174 -1.52 23.69 16.80
N ASN A 175 -2.05 24.03 17.97
CA ASN A 175 -1.84 23.27 19.19
C ASN A 175 -2.48 21.87 19.08
N VAL A 176 -1.96 20.91 19.84
CA VAL A 176 -2.49 19.54 19.87
C VAL A 176 -3.97 19.58 20.21
N LEU A 177 -4.79 18.82 19.47
CA LEU A 177 -6.26 18.80 19.55
C LEU A 177 -6.97 20.08 19.07
N SER A 178 -6.28 21.12 18.59
CA SER A 178 -6.94 22.27 17.96
C SER A 178 -7.54 21.92 16.59
N PHE A 179 -8.37 22.82 16.04
CA PHE A 179 -8.92 22.68 14.68
C PHE A 179 -7.83 22.60 13.62
N ALA A 180 -6.88 23.54 13.63
CA ALA A 180 -5.79 23.60 12.66
C ALA A 180 -4.91 22.33 12.68
N TRP A 181 -4.68 21.77 13.88
CA TRP A 181 -3.98 20.50 14.04
C TRP A 181 -4.74 19.33 13.41
N ALA A 182 -6.04 19.23 13.69
CA ALA A 182 -6.90 18.16 13.18
C ALA A 182 -7.03 18.24 11.65
N GLU A 183 -7.21 19.44 11.11
CA GLU A 183 -7.29 19.71 9.68
C GLU A 183 -5.98 19.36 8.98
N SER A 184 -4.86 19.83 9.52
CA SER A 184 -3.55 19.53 8.97
C SER A 184 -3.29 18.03 8.91
N ASN A 185 -3.63 17.29 9.97
CA ASN A 185 -3.50 15.82 9.99
C ASN A 185 -4.44 15.14 9.00
N PHE A 186 -5.69 15.62 8.92
CA PHE A 186 -6.72 15.06 8.04
C PHE A 186 -6.29 15.05 6.57
N PHE A 187 -5.54 16.06 6.12
CA PHE A 187 -5.05 16.13 4.74
C PHE A 187 -3.58 15.70 4.56
N SER A 188 -2.72 15.90 5.57
CA SER A 188 -1.29 15.57 5.47
C SER A 188 -1.01 14.07 5.56
N PHE A 189 -1.75 13.32 6.40
CA PHE A 189 -1.61 11.86 6.42
C PHE A 189 -2.04 11.24 5.09
N PRO A 190 -3.20 11.62 4.50
CA PRO A 190 -3.54 11.23 3.15
C PRO A 190 -2.51 11.59 2.08
N ALA A 191 -1.85 12.75 2.19
CA ALA A 191 -0.81 13.13 1.24
C ALA A 191 0.38 12.13 1.21
N ILE A 192 0.67 11.46 2.33
CA ILE A 192 1.70 10.40 2.37
C ILE A 192 1.29 9.20 1.52
N PHE A 193 0.03 8.74 1.58
CA PHE A 193 -0.37 7.56 0.81
C PHE A 193 -0.26 7.80 -0.70
N ILE A 194 -0.51 9.04 -1.13
CA ILE A 194 -0.42 9.45 -2.53
C ILE A 194 1.01 9.33 -3.06
N GLN A 195 2.02 9.62 -2.22
CA GLN A 195 3.42 9.36 -2.54
C GLN A 195 3.65 7.85 -2.74
N PHE A 196 3.04 7.00 -1.90
CA PHE A 196 3.11 5.55 -2.06
C PHE A 196 2.39 5.03 -3.31
N CYS A 197 1.30 5.67 -3.75
CA CYS A 197 0.68 5.38 -5.06
C CYS A 197 1.71 5.58 -6.19
N GLY A 198 2.42 6.71 -6.20
CA GLY A 198 3.45 6.99 -7.20
C GLY A 198 4.61 6.00 -7.19
N ILE A 199 5.13 5.67 -5.99
CA ILE A 199 6.17 4.65 -5.81
C ILE A 199 5.70 3.28 -6.30
N SER A 200 4.44 2.92 -6.03
CA SER A 200 3.86 1.64 -6.44
C SER A 200 3.76 1.54 -7.96
N ILE A 201 3.26 2.57 -8.64
CA ILE A 201 3.21 2.61 -10.11
C ILE A 201 4.62 2.45 -10.71
N PHE A 202 5.58 3.20 -10.19
CA PHE A 202 6.96 3.11 -10.63
C PHE A 202 7.51 1.68 -10.47
N GLN A 203 7.26 1.05 -9.32
CA GLN A 203 7.72 -0.33 -9.09
C GLN A 203 7.02 -1.34 -9.98
N TRP A 204 5.70 -1.24 -10.17
CA TRP A 204 4.94 -2.18 -11.00
C TRP A 204 5.35 -2.11 -12.47
N THR A 205 5.53 -0.91 -13.00
CA THR A 205 5.96 -0.72 -14.40
C THR A 205 7.42 -1.09 -14.61
N ARG A 206 8.31 -0.77 -13.65
CA ARG A 206 9.74 -1.14 -13.72
C ARG A 206 9.93 -2.66 -13.78
N HIS A 207 9.18 -3.41 -12.98
CA HIS A 207 9.30 -4.87 -12.94
C HIS A 207 8.37 -5.57 -13.95
N ARG A 208 7.66 -4.81 -14.81
CA ARG A 208 6.71 -5.36 -15.79
C ARG A 208 5.68 -6.29 -15.13
N PHE A 209 5.28 -5.93 -13.92
CA PHE A 209 4.43 -6.78 -13.08
C PHE A 209 3.15 -7.19 -13.81
N ILE A 210 2.50 -6.25 -14.51
CA ILE A 210 1.25 -6.54 -15.22
C ILE A 210 1.48 -7.43 -16.44
N GLU A 211 2.57 -7.28 -17.19
CA GLU A 211 2.92 -8.18 -18.31
C GLU A 211 3.05 -9.62 -17.78
N THR A 212 3.87 -9.82 -16.74
CA THR A 212 4.08 -11.13 -16.12
C THR A 212 2.80 -11.69 -15.50
N PHE A 213 1.98 -10.84 -14.89
CA PHE A 213 0.68 -11.24 -14.34
C PHE A 213 -0.26 -11.73 -15.44
N SER A 214 -0.42 -10.96 -16.52
CA SER A 214 -1.30 -11.31 -17.64
C SER A 214 -0.85 -12.59 -18.36
N GLU A 215 0.46 -12.80 -18.51
CA GLU A 215 1.02 -14.04 -19.08
C GLU A 215 0.75 -15.26 -18.20
N LYS A 216 0.96 -15.15 -16.88
CA LYS A 216 0.63 -16.24 -15.95
C LYS A 216 -0.87 -16.50 -15.88
N LEU A 217 -1.69 -15.45 -15.90
CA LEU A 217 -3.14 -15.57 -15.91
C LEU A 217 -3.62 -16.28 -17.18
N SER A 218 -3.11 -15.92 -18.36
CA SER A 218 -3.49 -16.59 -19.61
C SER A 218 -3.11 -18.08 -19.61
N LEU A 219 -1.97 -18.44 -19.03
CA LEU A 219 -1.57 -19.83 -18.82
C LEU A 219 -2.54 -20.57 -17.89
N ILE A 220 -2.96 -19.97 -16.78
CA ILE A 220 -3.97 -20.59 -15.90
C ILE A 220 -5.30 -20.79 -16.63
N ARG A 221 -5.68 -19.85 -17.51
CA ARG A 221 -6.91 -19.95 -18.30
C ARG A 221 -6.92 -21.12 -19.27
N THR A 222 -5.75 -21.54 -19.80
CA THR A 222 -5.68 -22.73 -20.66
C THR A 222 -5.85 -24.04 -19.89
N LEU A 223 -5.70 -24.01 -18.57
CA LEU A 223 -5.93 -25.16 -17.68
C LEU A 223 -7.41 -25.32 -17.24
N ARG A 224 -8.30 -24.44 -17.70
CA ARG A 224 -9.76 -24.54 -17.44
C ARG A 224 -10.34 -25.78 -18.14
N LEU A 225 -11.37 -26.36 -17.54
CA LEU A 225 -12.10 -27.48 -18.17
C LEU A 225 -13.06 -26.95 -19.25
N GLU A 226 -13.73 -25.83 -18.96
CA GLU A 226 -14.62 -25.14 -19.89
C GLU A 226 -14.12 -23.70 -20.14
N THR A 227 -14.22 -23.21 -21.38
CA THR A 227 -13.87 -21.82 -21.69
C THR A 227 -15.08 -20.91 -21.45
N ASN A 228 -14.87 -19.83 -20.68
CA ASN A 228 -15.92 -18.85 -20.38
C ASN A 228 -15.49 -17.43 -20.80
N PRO A 229 -15.81 -16.99 -22.04
CA PRO A 229 -15.41 -15.68 -22.53
C PRO A 229 -16.07 -14.50 -21.79
N GLY A 230 -17.23 -14.72 -21.15
CA GLY A 230 -17.92 -13.68 -20.38
C GLY A 230 -17.16 -13.30 -19.10
N LEU A 231 -16.46 -14.27 -18.50
CA LEU A 231 -15.68 -14.07 -17.27
C LEU A 231 -14.41 -13.24 -17.52
N ASP A 232 -13.90 -13.27 -18.75
CA ASP A 232 -12.68 -12.58 -19.16
C ASP A 232 -12.93 -11.15 -19.68
N ASN A 233 -14.20 -10.73 -19.79
CA ASN A 233 -14.55 -9.35 -20.14
C ASN A 233 -14.50 -8.40 -18.92
N TYR A 234 -13.63 -7.38 -18.98
CA TYR A 234 -13.42 -6.39 -17.92
C TYR A 234 -14.10 -5.03 -18.17
N GLN A 235 -14.80 -4.82 -19.30
CA GLN A 235 -15.37 -3.52 -19.67
C GLN A 235 -16.26 -2.90 -18.59
N LYS A 236 -17.13 -3.69 -17.95
CA LYS A 236 -18.00 -3.23 -16.86
C LYS A 236 -17.18 -2.77 -15.64
N VAL A 237 -16.07 -3.46 -15.37
CA VAL A 237 -15.16 -3.11 -14.27
C VAL A 237 -14.40 -1.84 -14.60
N HIS A 238 -13.96 -1.67 -15.86
CA HIS A 238 -13.31 -0.43 -16.29
C HIS A 238 -14.22 0.77 -16.16
N ALA A 239 -15.47 0.65 -16.62
CA ALA A 239 -16.48 1.70 -16.49
C ALA A 239 -16.75 2.05 -15.02
N LEU A 240 -16.91 1.03 -14.15
CA LEU A 240 -17.10 1.24 -12.73
C LEU A 240 -15.92 1.97 -12.09
N ALA A 241 -14.68 1.57 -12.39
CA ALA A 241 -13.48 2.22 -11.85
C ALA A 241 -13.37 3.70 -12.28
N LEU A 242 -13.73 4.02 -13.53
CA LEU A 242 -13.78 5.40 -14.00
C LEU A 242 -14.85 6.22 -13.28
N ILE A 243 -16.06 5.70 -13.13
CA ILE A 243 -17.15 6.38 -12.42
C ILE A 243 -16.77 6.63 -10.96
N LEU A 244 -16.20 5.64 -10.28
CA LEU A 244 -15.77 5.76 -8.88
C LEU A 244 -14.58 6.72 -8.69
N SER A 245 -13.83 7.03 -9.74
CA SER A 245 -12.76 8.03 -9.69
C SER A 245 -13.29 9.47 -9.62
N ILE A 246 -14.52 9.74 -10.08
CA ILE A 246 -15.09 11.10 -10.15
C ILE A 246 -15.35 11.67 -8.74
N PRO A 247 -16.02 10.98 -7.81
CA PRO A 247 -16.16 11.48 -6.44
C PRO A 247 -14.81 11.76 -5.77
N TRP A 248 -13.80 10.93 -6.06
CA TRP A 248 -12.44 11.12 -5.54
C TRP A 248 -11.76 12.38 -6.11
N LEU A 249 -12.00 12.70 -7.38
CA LEU A 249 -11.56 13.97 -7.99
C LEU A 249 -12.18 15.16 -7.27
N VAL A 250 -13.51 15.12 -7.08
CA VAL A 250 -14.24 16.20 -6.44
C VAL A 250 -13.75 16.39 -5.00
N ALA A 251 -13.48 15.31 -4.26
CA ALA A 251 -13.01 15.38 -2.88
C ALA A 251 -11.64 16.07 -2.79
N THR A 252 -10.68 15.55 -3.55
CA THR A 252 -9.29 16.05 -3.55
C THR A 252 -9.16 17.48 -4.08
N THR A 253 -9.98 17.89 -5.04
CA THR A 253 -9.91 19.24 -5.64
C THR A 253 -10.72 20.27 -4.88
N SER A 254 -11.90 19.92 -4.35
CA SER A 254 -12.80 20.85 -3.64
C SER A 254 -12.13 21.53 -2.44
N TRP A 255 -11.38 20.76 -1.64
CA TRP A 255 -10.61 21.29 -0.52
C TRP A 255 -9.57 22.33 -0.96
N SER A 256 -8.70 21.98 -1.92
CA SER A 256 -7.69 22.93 -2.41
C SER A 256 -8.29 24.14 -3.09
N LEU A 257 -9.41 23.98 -3.80
CA LEU A 257 -10.06 25.08 -4.49
C LEU A 257 -10.69 26.06 -3.50
N PHE A 258 -11.32 25.55 -2.44
CA PHE A 258 -11.83 26.38 -1.36
C PHE A 258 -10.70 27.18 -0.69
N ASN A 259 -9.60 26.50 -0.33
CA ASN A 259 -8.46 27.15 0.32
C ASN A 259 -7.73 28.15 -0.61
N PHE A 260 -7.71 27.89 -1.91
CA PHE A 260 -7.21 28.84 -2.91
C PHE A 260 -7.96 30.18 -2.87
N PHE A 261 -9.29 30.15 -2.83
CA PHE A 261 -10.10 31.38 -2.74
C PHE A 261 -9.98 32.10 -1.40
N ASN A 262 -9.60 31.40 -0.34
CA ASN A 262 -9.36 31.98 0.98
C ASN A 262 -7.89 32.39 1.20
N GLY A 263 -7.00 32.19 0.22
CA GLY A 263 -5.59 32.57 0.33
C GLY A 263 -4.79 31.74 1.35
N THR A 264 -5.25 30.55 1.71
CA THR A 264 -4.59 29.68 2.69
C THR A 264 -4.26 28.30 2.09
N ILE A 265 -3.37 27.53 2.73
CA ILE A 265 -3.15 26.12 2.40
C ILE A 265 -4.10 25.21 3.19
N PHE A 266 -4.24 25.53 4.48
CA PHE A 266 -5.24 24.97 5.39
C PHE A 266 -6.13 26.11 5.86
N TYR A 267 -7.43 25.88 5.98
CA TYR A 267 -8.38 26.90 6.38
C TYR A 267 -8.05 27.47 7.77
N GLY A 268 -7.62 26.64 8.71
CA GLY A 268 -7.16 27.04 10.04
C GLY A 268 -5.71 27.54 10.10
N GLY A 269 -5.03 27.64 8.96
CA GLY A 269 -3.64 28.08 8.85
C GLY A 269 -3.49 29.56 8.52
N ALA A 270 -2.24 30.02 8.46
CA ALA A 270 -1.91 31.37 8.04
C ALA A 270 -2.08 31.59 6.53
N GLU A 271 -2.37 32.84 6.15
CA GLU A 271 -2.37 33.25 4.74
C GLU A 271 -1.04 32.94 4.06
N THR A 272 -1.13 32.49 2.82
CA THR A 272 0.02 32.03 2.04
C THR A 272 0.02 32.65 0.66
N ASN A 273 1.18 32.65 0.02
CA ASN A 273 1.33 33.24 -1.31
C ASN A 273 0.45 32.52 -2.35
N ILE A 274 -0.19 33.29 -3.24
CA ILE A 274 -1.05 32.81 -4.32
C ILE A 274 -0.36 31.78 -5.23
N ILE A 275 0.95 31.86 -5.39
CA ILE A 275 1.73 30.88 -6.16
C ILE A 275 1.65 29.50 -5.52
N PHE A 276 1.77 29.42 -4.19
CA PHE A 276 1.71 28.14 -3.47
C PHE A 276 0.29 27.57 -3.49
N THR A 277 -0.74 28.39 -3.27
CA THR A 277 -2.13 27.92 -3.31
C THR A 277 -2.53 27.46 -4.72
N SER A 278 -2.09 28.15 -5.77
CA SER A 278 -2.30 27.72 -7.17
C SER A 278 -1.61 26.39 -7.47
N LEU A 279 -0.36 26.24 -7.01
CA LEU A 279 0.40 25.00 -7.16
C LEU A 279 -0.30 23.84 -6.44
N MET A 280 -0.91 24.08 -5.27
CA MET A 280 -1.67 23.06 -4.53
C MET A 280 -2.87 22.52 -5.29
N VAL A 281 -3.62 23.39 -5.99
CA VAL A 281 -4.75 22.98 -6.84
C VAL A 281 -4.28 22.11 -8.00
N GLY A 282 -3.29 22.58 -8.78
CA GLY A 282 -2.79 21.85 -9.94
C GLY A 282 -2.18 20.49 -9.57
N SER A 283 -1.44 20.44 -8.47
CA SER A 283 -0.88 19.19 -7.95
C SER A 283 -1.93 18.24 -7.39
N ASN A 284 -3.03 18.71 -6.78
CA ASN A 284 -4.13 17.84 -6.34
C ASN A 284 -4.81 17.11 -7.51
N PHE A 285 -4.93 17.77 -8.67
CA PHE A 285 -5.42 17.11 -9.88
C PHE A 285 -4.49 15.97 -10.32
N TYR A 286 -3.18 16.20 -10.34
CA TYR A 286 -2.20 15.17 -10.68
C TYR A 286 -2.19 14.01 -9.67
N ILE A 287 -2.40 14.32 -8.40
CA ILE A 287 -2.53 13.35 -7.32
C ILE A 287 -3.76 12.46 -7.47
N TRP A 288 -4.90 13.07 -7.78
CA TRP A 288 -6.12 12.33 -8.09
C TRP A 288 -5.85 11.34 -9.23
N PHE A 289 -5.17 11.80 -10.28
CA PHE A 289 -4.88 10.98 -11.43
C PHE A 289 -4.02 9.75 -11.08
N ILE A 290 -2.89 9.95 -10.39
CA ILE A 290 -2.01 8.85 -9.94
C ILE A 290 -2.76 7.88 -9.02
N SER A 291 -3.42 8.41 -7.98
CA SER A 291 -4.08 7.57 -6.97
C SER A 291 -5.25 6.77 -7.55
N SER A 292 -5.98 7.32 -8.52
CA SER A 292 -7.05 6.61 -9.23
C SER A 292 -6.50 5.48 -10.10
N ILE A 293 -5.39 5.71 -10.80
CA ILE A 293 -4.74 4.68 -11.62
C ILE A 293 -4.18 3.57 -10.75
N SER A 294 -3.50 3.90 -9.64
CA SER A 294 -2.99 2.88 -8.71
C SER A 294 -4.11 1.99 -8.16
N LEU A 295 -5.23 2.60 -7.76
CA LEU A 295 -6.38 1.86 -7.25
C LEU A 295 -7.02 0.99 -8.32
N ALA A 296 -7.18 1.51 -9.54
CA ALA A 296 -7.74 0.74 -10.66
C ALA A 296 -6.87 -0.48 -10.99
N PHE A 297 -5.54 -0.33 -11.03
CA PHE A 297 -4.61 -1.43 -11.23
C PHE A 297 -4.74 -2.49 -10.15
N TYR A 298 -4.71 -2.07 -8.88
CA TYR A 298 -4.85 -2.98 -7.76
C TYR A 298 -6.19 -3.74 -7.81
N PHE A 299 -7.28 -3.01 -8.03
CA PHE A 299 -8.63 -3.56 -8.09
C PHE A 299 -8.79 -4.55 -9.25
N LEU A 300 -8.28 -4.23 -10.45
CA LEU A 300 -8.38 -5.10 -11.62
C LEU A 300 -7.61 -6.41 -11.43
N VAL A 301 -6.40 -6.35 -10.88
CA VAL A 301 -5.59 -7.55 -10.60
C VAL A 301 -6.30 -8.48 -9.62
N PHE A 302 -6.81 -7.94 -8.50
CA PHE A 302 -7.56 -8.76 -7.54
C PHE A 302 -8.92 -9.22 -8.07
N SER A 303 -9.58 -8.42 -8.90
CA SER A 303 -10.81 -8.83 -9.59
C SER A 303 -10.57 -10.02 -10.52
N ALA A 304 -9.48 -10.00 -11.30
CA ALA A 304 -9.08 -11.11 -12.16
C ALA A 304 -8.78 -12.38 -11.35
N LEU A 305 -8.03 -12.26 -10.25
CA LEU A 305 -7.77 -13.38 -9.34
C LEU A 305 -9.06 -13.93 -8.72
N ASN A 306 -9.93 -13.06 -8.21
CA ASN A 306 -11.19 -13.48 -7.60
C ASN A 306 -12.06 -14.24 -8.58
N ARG A 307 -12.21 -13.73 -9.82
CA ARG A 307 -12.95 -14.41 -10.89
C ARG A 307 -12.39 -15.79 -11.18
N GLU A 308 -11.06 -15.93 -11.25
CA GLU A 308 -10.41 -17.21 -11.53
C GLU A 308 -10.58 -18.22 -10.39
N VAL A 309 -10.45 -17.79 -9.12
CA VAL A 309 -10.66 -18.67 -7.95
C VAL A 309 -12.13 -19.07 -7.82
N VAL A 310 -13.06 -18.14 -8.06
CA VAL A 310 -14.50 -18.43 -8.08
C VAL A 310 -14.82 -19.48 -9.15
N TYR A 311 -14.31 -19.29 -10.37
CA TYR A 311 -14.55 -20.23 -11.46
C TYR A 311 -13.92 -21.60 -11.19
N PHE A 312 -12.71 -21.64 -10.62
CA PHE A 312 -12.10 -22.88 -10.14
C PHE A 312 -12.98 -23.59 -9.11
N ASN A 313 -13.57 -22.86 -8.16
CA ASN A 313 -14.46 -23.43 -7.16
C ASN A 313 -15.75 -23.98 -7.76
N GLU A 314 -16.33 -23.29 -8.74
CA GLU A 314 -17.53 -23.75 -9.47
C GLU A 314 -17.25 -25.07 -10.20
N GLU A 315 -16.15 -25.16 -10.95
CA GLU A 315 -15.75 -26.39 -11.65
C GLU A 315 -15.42 -27.52 -10.67
N LEU A 316 -14.73 -27.22 -9.57
CA LEU A 316 -14.38 -28.21 -8.55
C LEU A 316 -15.63 -28.77 -7.84
N ASP A 317 -16.59 -27.91 -7.49
CA ASP A 317 -17.84 -28.32 -6.87
C ASP A 317 -18.74 -29.12 -7.84
N LYS A 318 -18.78 -28.73 -9.13
CA LYS A 318 -19.44 -29.50 -10.18
C LYS A 318 -18.80 -30.89 -10.34
N ALA A 319 -17.48 -30.96 -10.46
CA ALA A 319 -16.74 -32.22 -10.58
C ALA A 319 -16.91 -33.12 -9.35
N LYS A 320 -17.03 -32.52 -8.16
CA LYS A 320 -17.36 -33.23 -6.93
C LYS A 320 -18.76 -33.84 -6.99
N LYS A 321 -19.78 -33.07 -7.39
CA LYS A 321 -21.17 -33.54 -7.51
C LYS A 321 -21.32 -34.66 -8.54
N GLU A 322 -20.57 -34.57 -9.65
CA GLU A 322 -20.55 -35.57 -10.72
C GLU A 322 -19.67 -36.79 -10.40
N LYS A 323 -18.98 -36.80 -9.25
CA LYS A 323 -18.09 -37.88 -8.77
C LYS A 323 -16.93 -38.24 -9.70
N ILE A 324 -16.57 -37.35 -10.62
CA ILE A 324 -15.48 -37.54 -11.59
C ILE A 324 -14.08 -37.31 -11.00
N LEU A 325 -13.99 -36.71 -9.79
CA LEU A 325 -12.73 -36.47 -9.08
C LEU A 325 -11.99 -37.75 -8.65
N LYS A 326 -12.63 -38.93 -8.73
CA LYS A 326 -11.97 -40.23 -8.50
C LYS A 326 -11.00 -40.59 -9.61
N ASN A 327 -11.16 -40.00 -10.80
CA ASN A 327 -10.25 -40.23 -11.90
C ASN A 327 -8.92 -39.51 -11.62
N PRO A 328 -7.78 -40.22 -11.51
CA PRO A 328 -6.49 -39.60 -11.20
C PRO A 328 -6.12 -38.49 -12.17
N GLY A 329 -6.43 -38.64 -13.47
CA GLY A 329 -6.11 -37.64 -14.48
C GLY A 329 -6.94 -36.36 -14.38
N VAL A 330 -8.17 -36.43 -13.84
CA VAL A 330 -9.01 -35.25 -13.60
C VAL A 330 -8.53 -34.52 -12.35
N LEU A 331 -8.27 -35.24 -11.28
CA LEU A 331 -7.76 -34.66 -10.03
C LEU A 331 -6.38 -34.01 -10.22
N GLU A 332 -5.50 -34.63 -11.01
CA GLU A 332 -4.18 -34.08 -11.34
C GLU A 332 -4.27 -32.74 -12.09
N LYS A 333 -5.25 -32.58 -13.00
CA LYS A 333 -5.51 -31.28 -13.65
C LYS A 333 -5.94 -30.19 -12.66
N PHE A 334 -6.83 -30.54 -11.72
CA PHE A 334 -7.24 -29.61 -10.65
C PHE A 334 -6.07 -29.26 -9.72
N ASP A 335 -5.21 -30.23 -9.39
CA ASP A 335 -4.02 -30.01 -8.57
C ASP A 335 -3.04 -29.02 -9.23
N ILE A 336 -2.72 -29.23 -10.50
CA ILE A 336 -1.83 -28.36 -11.28
C ILE A 336 -2.40 -26.94 -11.35
N ARG A 337 -3.70 -26.79 -11.66
CA ARG A 337 -4.31 -25.46 -11.73
C ARG A 337 -4.38 -24.77 -10.37
N GLN A 338 -4.70 -25.50 -9.30
CA GLN A 338 -4.70 -24.95 -7.94
C GLN A 338 -3.29 -24.46 -7.56
N PHE A 339 -2.25 -25.23 -7.91
CA PHE A 339 -0.87 -24.84 -7.68
C PHE A 339 -0.55 -23.51 -8.38
N GLU A 340 -0.84 -23.40 -9.68
CA GLU A 340 -0.52 -22.18 -10.45
C GLU A 340 -1.34 -20.97 -10.00
N ILE A 341 -2.60 -21.16 -9.60
CA ILE A 341 -3.42 -20.11 -8.97
C ILE A 341 -2.76 -19.60 -7.69
N LEU A 342 -2.36 -20.49 -6.78
CA LEU A 342 -1.72 -20.10 -5.53
C LEU A 342 -0.36 -19.43 -5.77
N ASN A 343 0.42 -19.94 -6.71
CA ASN A 343 1.68 -19.33 -7.11
C ASN A 343 1.49 -17.91 -7.68
N LEU A 344 0.46 -17.71 -8.50
CA LEU A 344 0.10 -16.38 -9.00
C LEU A 344 -0.32 -15.45 -7.86
N ILE A 345 -1.14 -15.91 -6.92
CA ILE A 345 -1.57 -15.14 -5.75
C ILE A 345 -0.35 -14.71 -4.92
N MET A 346 0.60 -15.61 -4.65
CA MET A 346 1.83 -15.26 -3.92
C MET A 346 2.67 -14.21 -4.66
N SER A 347 2.82 -14.35 -5.98
CA SER A 347 3.53 -13.40 -6.83
C SER A 347 2.86 -12.01 -6.81
N VAL A 348 1.53 -11.97 -6.82
CA VAL A 348 0.73 -10.74 -6.74
C VAL A 348 0.86 -10.12 -5.36
N ASN A 349 0.70 -10.90 -4.29
CA ASN A 349 0.84 -10.42 -2.92
C ASN A 349 2.23 -9.85 -2.67
N HIS A 350 3.30 -10.49 -3.14
CA HIS A 350 4.65 -9.96 -3.04
C HIS A 350 4.74 -8.56 -3.67
N SER A 351 4.18 -8.38 -4.87
CA SER A 351 4.28 -7.14 -5.65
C SER A 351 3.33 -6.03 -5.18
N LEU A 352 2.18 -6.40 -4.61
CA LEU A 352 1.12 -5.48 -4.18
C LEU A 352 1.08 -5.26 -2.66
N SER A 353 1.84 -6.03 -1.86
CA SER A 353 1.87 -5.94 -0.38
C SER A 353 2.23 -4.55 0.12
N PHE A 354 3.15 -3.85 -0.54
CA PHE A 354 3.51 -2.48 -0.18
C PHE A 354 2.31 -1.54 -0.25
N PHE A 355 1.58 -1.58 -1.37
CA PHE A 355 0.41 -0.75 -1.61
C PHE A 355 -0.75 -1.16 -0.69
N GLY A 356 -1.13 -2.44 -0.71
CA GLY A 356 -2.22 -2.98 0.11
C GLY A 356 -1.94 -3.02 1.61
N GLY A 357 -0.69 -2.88 2.03
CA GLY A 357 -0.27 -2.94 3.44
C GLY A 357 -0.03 -1.58 4.09
N LEU A 358 0.45 -0.58 3.35
CA LEU A 358 0.76 0.75 3.90
C LEU A 358 -0.31 1.80 3.60
N VAL A 359 -0.89 1.82 2.39
CA VAL A 359 -1.89 2.82 2.01
C VAL A 359 -3.11 2.84 2.95
N PRO A 360 -3.70 1.69 3.36
CA PRO A 360 -4.82 1.68 4.28
C PRO A 360 -4.53 2.36 5.62
N LEU A 361 -3.29 2.25 6.12
CA LEU A 361 -2.89 2.83 7.41
C LEU A 361 -3.06 4.36 7.41
N PHE A 362 -2.54 5.03 6.38
CA PHE A 362 -2.61 6.49 6.28
C PHE A 362 -4.03 6.99 6.00
N LEU A 363 -4.83 6.21 5.28
CA LEU A 363 -6.26 6.47 5.12
C LEU A 363 -7.01 6.32 6.45
N PHE A 364 -6.69 5.33 7.29
CA PHE A 364 -7.27 5.20 8.62
C PHE A 364 -6.94 6.39 9.52
N TYR A 365 -5.70 6.92 9.48
CA TYR A 365 -5.38 8.17 10.16
C TYR A 365 -6.20 9.35 9.65
N GLY A 366 -6.44 9.42 8.34
CA GLY A 366 -7.40 10.38 7.75
C GLY A 366 -8.80 10.22 8.35
N ILE A 367 -9.33 9.00 8.44
CA ILE A 367 -10.67 8.76 9.00
C ILE A 367 -10.77 9.23 10.47
N ILE A 368 -9.77 8.93 11.30
CA ILE A 368 -9.74 9.34 12.72
C ILE A 368 -9.82 10.87 12.83
N ASN A 369 -8.97 11.58 12.09
CA ASN A 369 -8.93 13.04 12.14
C ASN A 369 -10.17 13.67 11.51
N GLY A 370 -10.71 13.09 10.44
CA GLY A 370 -11.95 13.57 9.80
C GLY A 370 -13.16 13.46 10.71
N ILE A 371 -13.26 12.38 11.49
CA ILE A 371 -14.30 12.26 12.52
C ILE A 371 -14.07 13.25 13.65
N TYR A 372 -12.83 13.43 14.10
CA TYR A 372 -12.51 14.41 15.13
C TYR A 372 -12.89 15.84 14.72
N LEU A 373 -12.71 16.19 13.44
CA LEU A 373 -13.10 17.49 12.87
C LEU A 373 -14.59 17.81 13.00
N THR A 374 -15.46 16.79 13.12
CA THR A 374 -16.90 17.02 13.36
C THR A 374 -17.19 17.78 14.65
N SER A 375 -16.26 17.75 15.62
CA SER A 375 -16.37 18.50 16.87
C SER A 375 -16.17 20.01 16.74
N PHE A 376 -15.86 20.50 15.53
CA PHE A 376 -15.63 21.92 15.23
C PHE A 376 -16.66 22.51 14.28
N ILE A 377 -17.79 21.82 14.07
CA ILE A 377 -18.85 22.25 13.14
C ILE A 377 -19.34 23.69 13.40
N GLU A 378 -19.38 24.12 14.65
CA GLU A 378 -19.82 25.46 15.06
C GLU A 378 -18.79 26.56 14.74
N ASN A 379 -17.53 26.17 14.47
CA ASN A 379 -16.41 27.11 14.32
C ASN A 379 -16.04 27.38 12.86
N ILE A 380 -16.68 26.72 11.89
CA ILE A 380 -16.32 26.80 10.48
C ILE A 380 -17.54 27.06 9.59
N PRO A 381 -17.35 27.67 8.39
CA PRO A 381 -18.43 27.85 7.44
C PRO A 381 -19.05 26.51 7.03
N PHE A 382 -20.38 26.49 6.89
CA PHE A 382 -21.13 25.28 6.51
C PHE A 382 -20.61 24.63 5.22
N ILE A 383 -20.23 25.45 4.22
CA ILE A 383 -19.67 24.96 2.95
C ILE A 383 -18.36 24.22 3.20
N TYR A 384 -17.48 24.74 4.07
CA TYR A 384 -16.22 24.09 4.38
C TYR A 384 -16.44 22.76 5.12
N PHE A 385 -17.38 22.75 6.08
CA PHE A 385 -17.77 21.53 6.76
C PHE A 385 -18.30 20.46 5.78
N ALA A 386 -19.12 20.85 4.80
CA ALA A 386 -19.60 19.93 3.76
C ALA A 386 -18.44 19.33 2.94
N ILE A 387 -17.43 20.13 2.60
CA ILE A 387 -16.21 19.67 1.91
C ILE A 387 -15.45 18.65 2.77
N LEU A 388 -15.28 18.91 4.06
CA LEU A 388 -14.62 17.99 5.00
C LEU A 388 -15.36 16.65 5.09
N MET A 389 -16.69 16.68 5.23
CA MET A 389 -17.52 15.47 5.30
C MET A 389 -17.50 14.68 4.00
N PHE A 390 -17.51 15.36 2.85
CA PHE A 390 -17.37 14.72 1.56
C PHE A 390 -15.99 14.06 1.39
N ASN A 391 -14.91 14.73 1.82
CA ASN A 391 -13.57 14.14 1.83
C ASN A 391 -13.48 12.93 2.75
N LEU A 392 -14.09 12.98 3.94
CA LEU A 392 -14.14 11.85 4.87
C LEU A 392 -14.85 10.64 4.25
N ALA A 393 -16.01 10.87 3.62
CA ALA A 393 -16.73 9.81 2.91
C ALA A 393 -15.90 9.23 1.76
N ALA A 394 -15.21 10.09 1.00
CA ALA A 394 -14.37 9.66 -0.12
C ALA A 394 -13.17 8.81 0.34
N ILE A 395 -12.50 9.19 1.44
CA ILE A 395 -11.41 8.42 2.06
C ILE A 395 -11.93 7.04 2.53
N LEU A 396 -13.10 7.01 3.16
CA LEU A 396 -13.72 5.76 3.63
C LEU A 396 -14.03 4.82 2.46
N VAL A 397 -14.65 5.34 1.39
CA VAL A 397 -14.97 4.57 0.19
C VAL A 397 -13.69 4.09 -0.52
N TYR A 398 -12.68 4.94 -0.65
CA TYR A 398 -11.39 4.56 -1.25
C TYR A 398 -10.76 3.40 -0.48
N ASN A 399 -10.74 3.46 0.85
CA ASN A 399 -10.16 2.41 1.69
C ASN A 399 -10.96 1.09 1.59
N LEU A 400 -12.29 1.16 1.47
CA LEU A 400 -13.12 -0.02 1.22
C LEU A 400 -12.84 -0.66 -0.13
N ILE A 401 -12.79 0.13 -1.21
CA ILE A 401 -12.49 -0.38 -2.57
C ILE A 401 -11.11 -1.03 -2.60
N LEU A 402 -10.15 -0.51 -1.83
CA LEU A 402 -8.82 -1.07 -1.69
C LEU A 402 -8.81 -2.42 -0.97
N LEU A 403 -9.54 -2.57 0.15
CA LEU A 403 -9.44 -3.76 1.01
C LEU A 403 -10.41 -4.89 0.64
N ILE A 404 -11.58 -4.58 0.08
CA ILE A 404 -12.63 -5.57 -0.22
C ILE A 404 -12.15 -6.67 -1.18
N PRO A 405 -11.50 -6.38 -2.33
CA PRO A 405 -11.10 -7.41 -3.28
C PRO A 405 -10.14 -8.43 -2.67
N THR A 406 -9.22 -7.97 -1.82
CA THR A 406 -8.25 -8.80 -1.12
C THR A 406 -8.93 -9.65 -0.04
N CYS A 407 -9.91 -9.10 0.67
CA CYS A 407 -10.73 -9.87 1.61
C CYS A 407 -11.56 -10.95 0.90
N ALA A 408 -12.17 -10.62 -0.24
CA ALA A 408 -12.95 -11.56 -1.04
C ALA A 408 -12.11 -12.75 -1.52
N LEU A 409 -10.86 -12.49 -1.92
CA LEU A 409 -9.93 -13.55 -2.31
C LEU A 409 -9.75 -14.59 -1.19
N GLN A 410 -9.55 -14.15 0.04
CA GLN A 410 -9.39 -15.07 1.18
C GLN A 410 -10.65 -15.88 1.46
N GLU A 411 -11.84 -15.33 1.22
CA GLU A 411 -13.09 -16.10 1.32
C GLU A 411 -13.23 -17.13 0.23
N HIS A 412 -12.87 -16.79 -1.00
CA HIS A 412 -12.91 -17.73 -2.11
C HIS A 412 -11.92 -18.88 -1.91
N LEU A 413 -10.72 -18.61 -1.37
CA LEU A 413 -9.75 -19.65 -0.99
C LEU A 413 -10.28 -20.52 0.17
N ASN A 414 -10.94 -19.91 1.16
CA ASN A 414 -11.60 -20.65 2.23
C ASN A 414 -12.75 -21.53 1.70
N ALA A 415 -13.48 -21.08 0.68
CA ALA A 415 -14.49 -21.89 0.00
C ALA A 415 -13.84 -23.09 -0.72
N THR A 416 -12.69 -22.90 -1.38
CA THR A 416 -11.90 -24.00 -1.95
C THR A 416 -11.56 -25.05 -0.89
N ASN A 417 -11.03 -24.62 0.25
CA ASN A 417 -10.69 -25.51 1.37
C ASN A 417 -11.91 -26.28 1.86
N LYS A 418 -13.07 -25.62 2.03
CA LYS A 418 -14.33 -26.28 2.43
C LYS A 418 -14.80 -27.32 1.42
N ILE A 419 -14.73 -27.03 0.11
CA ILE A 419 -15.14 -27.98 -0.95
C ILE A 419 -14.29 -29.25 -0.88
N LEU A 420 -12.96 -29.09 -0.73
CA LEU A 420 -11.99 -30.19 -0.64
C LEU A 420 -12.14 -31.00 0.66
N VAL A 421 -12.19 -30.34 1.82
CA VAL A 421 -12.28 -31.03 3.13
C VAL A 421 -13.60 -31.79 3.26
N ASN A 422 -14.72 -31.24 2.78
CA ASN A 422 -16.03 -31.90 2.86
C ASN A 422 -16.23 -32.99 1.78
N ASN A 423 -15.16 -33.59 1.26
CA ASN A 423 -15.23 -34.64 0.24
C ASN A 423 -14.82 -36.00 0.84
N ASP A 424 -15.75 -36.62 1.55
CA ASP A 424 -15.56 -37.92 2.22
C ASP A 424 -15.15 -39.02 1.23
N GLU A 425 -15.57 -38.91 -0.03
CA GLU A 425 -15.23 -39.88 -1.08
C GLU A 425 -13.75 -39.83 -1.49
N LEU A 426 -13.11 -38.64 -1.45
CA LEU A 426 -11.67 -38.52 -1.70
C LEU A 426 -10.86 -38.90 -0.47
N GLY A 427 -11.34 -38.54 0.73
CA GLY A 427 -10.70 -38.88 2.00
C GLY A 427 -10.69 -40.39 2.31
N SER A 428 -11.62 -41.15 1.73
CA SER A 428 -11.74 -42.62 1.87
C SER A 428 -11.33 -43.40 0.61
N SER A 429 -10.71 -42.72 -0.38
CA SER A 429 -10.28 -43.37 -1.62
C SER A 429 -9.25 -44.47 -1.33
N LYS A 430 -9.47 -45.66 -1.90
CA LYS A 430 -8.52 -46.78 -1.85
C LYS A 430 -7.35 -46.62 -2.83
N ASP A 431 -7.50 -45.73 -3.82
CA ASP A 431 -6.43 -45.40 -4.75
C ASP A 431 -5.43 -44.45 -4.09
N GLN A 432 -4.22 -44.96 -3.87
CA GLN A 432 -3.14 -44.22 -3.22
C GLN A 432 -2.76 -42.95 -3.98
N LYS A 433 -2.78 -42.96 -5.33
CA LYS A 433 -2.42 -41.77 -6.12
C LYS A 433 -3.46 -40.67 -5.92
N VAL A 434 -4.75 -41.02 -5.97
CA VAL A 434 -5.86 -40.09 -5.74
C VAL A 434 -5.82 -39.51 -4.33
N TYR A 435 -5.63 -40.35 -3.32
CA TYR A 435 -5.57 -39.91 -1.93
C TYR A 435 -4.38 -38.97 -1.67
N GLN A 436 -3.19 -39.30 -2.19
CA GLN A 436 -2.00 -38.46 -2.06
C GLN A 436 -2.17 -37.11 -2.73
N THR A 437 -2.65 -37.06 -3.97
CA THR A 437 -2.90 -35.79 -4.68
C THR A 437 -3.93 -34.94 -3.95
N TYR A 438 -5.04 -35.55 -3.52
CA TYR A 438 -6.05 -34.86 -2.70
C TYR A 438 -5.44 -34.26 -1.43
N ARG A 439 -4.64 -35.05 -0.70
CA ARG A 439 -4.01 -34.61 0.54
C ARG A 439 -3.04 -33.45 0.31
N ILE A 440 -2.27 -33.49 -0.77
CA ILE A 440 -1.37 -32.40 -1.17
C ILE A 440 -2.17 -31.12 -1.44
N MET A 441 -3.28 -31.20 -2.17
CA MET A 441 -4.14 -30.04 -2.46
C MET A 441 -4.71 -29.40 -1.17
N VAL A 442 -5.16 -30.23 -0.22
CA VAL A 442 -5.68 -29.76 1.09
C VAL A 442 -4.56 -29.15 1.94
N ASP A 443 -3.43 -29.84 2.06
CA ASP A 443 -2.30 -29.34 2.82
C ASP A 443 -1.78 -28.00 2.23
N ARG A 444 -1.78 -27.87 0.90
CA ARG A 444 -1.33 -26.66 0.20
C ARG A 444 -2.22 -25.45 0.53
N ILE A 445 -3.53 -25.59 0.41
CA ILE A 445 -4.47 -24.48 0.68
C ILE A 445 -4.49 -24.08 2.17
N GLN A 446 -4.19 -25.00 3.09
CA GLN A 446 -4.19 -24.74 4.53
C GLN A 446 -2.86 -24.17 5.06
N LYS A 447 -1.72 -24.56 4.47
CA LYS A 447 -0.39 -24.21 4.98
C LYS A 447 0.23 -22.99 4.32
N ILE A 448 -0.14 -22.66 3.08
CA ILE A 448 0.42 -21.50 2.39
C ILE A 448 -0.28 -20.23 2.85
N ASP A 449 0.53 -19.28 3.33
CA ASP A 449 0.03 -17.96 3.68
C ASP A 449 -0.20 -17.12 2.41
N THR A 450 -1.48 -16.90 2.11
CA THR A 450 -1.94 -16.08 0.99
C THR A 450 -2.39 -14.68 1.42
N HIS A 451 -2.10 -14.26 2.66
CA HIS A 451 -2.59 -12.99 3.18
C HIS A 451 -1.64 -11.83 2.86
N ILE A 452 -2.22 -10.71 2.44
CA ILE A 452 -1.55 -9.41 2.57
C ILE A 452 -1.74 -8.93 4.01
N HIS A 453 -0.68 -8.41 4.60
CA HIS A 453 -0.70 -7.89 5.96
C HIS A 453 -0.54 -6.37 5.98
N VAL A 454 -1.45 -5.68 6.66
CA VAL A 454 -1.33 -4.26 7.01
C VAL A 454 -0.26 -4.12 8.09
N VAL A 455 0.78 -3.35 7.78
CA VAL A 455 1.98 -3.14 8.63
C VAL A 455 2.65 -4.46 9.06
N GLY A 456 2.49 -5.53 8.27
CA GLY A 456 3.06 -6.86 8.58
C GLY A 456 2.43 -7.55 9.80
N ALA A 457 1.35 -7.01 10.37
CA ALA A 457 0.74 -7.54 11.61
C ALA A 457 -0.72 -7.98 11.43
N PHE A 458 -1.51 -7.24 10.65
CA PHE A 458 -2.94 -7.49 10.52
C PHE A 458 -3.27 -8.05 9.14
N PRO A 459 -3.72 -9.31 9.03
CA PRO A 459 -4.10 -9.88 7.74
C PRO A 459 -5.36 -9.18 7.19
N VAL A 460 -5.37 -8.91 5.89
CA VAL A 460 -6.53 -8.32 5.19
C VAL A 460 -7.58 -9.39 4.96
N ILE A 461 -8.39 -9.65 5.99
CA ILE A 461 -9.53 -10.59 6.00
C ILE A 461 -10.80 -9.89 6.48
N LYS A 462 -11.98 -10.41 6.10
CA LYS A 462 -13.27 -9.80 6.47
C LYS A 462 -13.45 -9.51 7.97
N PRO A 463 -13.08 -10.43 8.91
CA PRO A 463 -13.21 -10.13 10.34
C PRO A 463 -12.35 -8.94 10.79
N VAL A 464 -11.12 -8.85 10.27
CA VAL A 464 -10.20 -7.75 10.59
C VAL A 464 -10.68 -6.45 9.96
N LEU A 465 -11.20 -6.50 8.72
CA LEU A 465 -11.80 -5.33 8.08
C LEU A 465 -13.02 -4.84 8.89
N ALA A 466 -13.93 -5.73 9.28
CA ALA A 466 -15.08 -5.36 10.10
C ALA A 466 -14.66 -4.75 11.44
N ALA A 467 -13.66 -5.34 12.11
CA ALA A 467 -13.09 -4.78 13.33
C ALA A 467 -12.47 -3.40 13.09
N ALA A 468 -11.69 -3.21 12.02
CA ALA A 468 -11.08 -1.93 11.69
C ALA A 468 -12.14 -0.85 11.41
N MET A 469 -13.19 -1.17 10.65
CA MET A 469 -14.30 -0.25 10.37
C MET A 469 -15.12 0.10 11.62
N PHE A 470 -15.05 -0.72 12.68
CA PHE A 470 -15.63 -0.41 13.98
C PHE A 470 -14.68 0.42 14.85
N PHE A 471 -13.43 -0.01 15.04
CA PHE A 471 -12.49 0.63 15.97
C PHE A 471 -11.99 1.99 15.47
N ILE A 472 -11.65 2.11 14.19
CA ILE A 472 -11.02 3.34 13.66
C ILE A 472 -11.95 4.55 13.82
N PRO A 473 -13.24 4.49 13.46
CA PRO A 473 -14.16 5.60 13.73
C PRO A 473 -14.31 5.94 15.22
N ASN A 474 -14.37 4.91 16.08
CA ASN A 474 -14.50 5.09 17.52
C ASN A 474 -13.30 5.81 18.15
N ILE A 475 -12.08 5.62 17.63
CA ILE A 475 -10.91 6.40 18.07
C ILE A 475 -11.13 7.90 17.80
N GLY A 476 -11.71 8.26 16.65
CA GLY A 476 -12.09 9.64 16.34
C GLY A 476 -13.08 10.21 17.37
N PHE A 477 -14.12 9.45 17.72
CA PHE A 477 -15.08 9.85 18.75
C PHE A 477 -14.47 9.95 20.15
N ILE A 478 -13.51 9.09 20.50
CA ILE A 478 -12.77 9.18 21.76
C ILE A 478 -12.00 10.51 21.81
N LEU A 479 -11.35 10.93 20.71
CA LEU A 479 -10.70 12.25 20.66
C LEU A 479 -11.70 13.39 20.88
N VAL A 480 -12.91 13.29 20.32
CA VAL A 480 -14.00 14.26 20.57
C VAL A 480 -14.38 14.31 22.06
N MET A 481 -14.51 13.15 22.71
CA MET A 481 -14.79 13.08 24.15
C MET A 481 -13.66 13.68 24.99
N ILE A 482 -12.40 13.35 24.68
CA ILE A 482 -11.22 13.90 25.37
C ILE A 482 -11.22 15.43 25.28
N LYS A 483 -11.42 15.98 24.08
CA LYS A 483 -11.54 17.45 23.88
C LYS A 483 -12.63 18.04 24.77
N LYS A 484 -13.84 17.46 24.75
CA LYS A 484 -14.96 17.96 25.56
C LYS A 484 -14.65 17.92 27.07
N VAL A 485 -14.00 16.87 27.55
CA VAL A 485 -13.60 16.75 28.96
C VAL A 485 -12.54 17.78 29.34
N ILE A 486 -11.55 18.04 28.47
CA ILE A 486 -10.53 19.06 28.72
C ILE A 486 -11.16 20.44 28.83
N VAL A 487 -12.03 20.80 27.86
CA VAL A 487 -12.72 22.10 27.84
C VAL A 487 -13.65 22.26 29.06
N ALA A 488 -14.39 21.21 29.43
CA ALA A 488 -15.26 21.24 30.60
C ALA A 488 -14.51 21.45 31.92
N ASN A 489 -13.23 21.05 31.99
CA ASN A 489 -12.36 21.25 33.14
C ASN A 489 -11.55 22.56 33.06
N GLY A 490 -11.89 23.48 32.15
CA GLY A 490 -11.23 24.78 32.00
C GLY A 490 -9.90 24.73 31.23
N GLY A 491 -9.57 23.59 30.61
CA GLY A 491 -8.42 23.48 29.72
C GLY A 491 -8.67 24.17 28.38
N VAL A 492 -7.62 24.76 27.81
CA VAL A 492 -7.64 25.35 26.47
C VAL A 492 -6.99 24.38 25.50
N VAL A 493 -7.62 24.21 24.33
CA VAL A 493 -7.23 23.24 23.29
C VAL A 493 -6.87 23.95 21.99
#